data_AF-A0A1F2S2D0-F1
#
_entry.id   AF-A0A1F2S2D0-F1
#
_cell.length_a   1.000
_cell.length_b   1.000
_cell.length_c   1.000
_cell.angle_alpha   90.00
_cell.angle_beta   90.00
_cell.angle_gamma   90.00
#
_symmetry.space_group_name_H-M   'P 1'
#
loop_
_entity.id
_entity.type
_entity.pdbx_description
1 polymer ?
#
loop_
_entity_poly.entity_id
_entity_poly.type
_entity_poly.pdbx_seq_one_letter_code
_entity_poly.pdbx_strand_id
1 'polypeptide(L)'
;MVGTDSAKATVMGRLRNAQAGTPDYSHFPVEREQTYFEQLLGEVLVTTYSKGQPVREWRPKKGVRHEALDARVYAYAALRALVSMGLVLDAEADRVTALGATVRETGPTPPRVSHSQWMNGVG
;
A
#
# COMPACT_ATOMS: atom_id res chain seq x y z
N MET A 1 22.71 -3.35 -3.98
CA MET A 1 21.60 -2.65 -3.30
C MET A 1 21.23 -1.43 -4.16
N VAL A 2 20.47 -1.61 -5.24
CA VAL A 2 20.17 -0.55 -6.25
C VAL A 2 18.65 -0.35 -6.44
N GLY A 3 17.82 -1.22 -5.83
CA GLY A 3 16.37 -1.19 -5.99
C GLY A 3 15.62 -0.22 -5.06
N THR A 4 16.14 0.05 -3.87
CA THR A 4 15.41 0.82 -2.85
C THR A 4 15.28 2.30 -3.22
N ASP A 5 16.34 2.92 -3.73
CA ASP A 5 16.33 4.34 -4.10
C ASP A 5 15.45 4.62 -5.31
N SER A 6 15.44 3.72 -6.29
CA SER A 6 14.57 3.82 -7.47
C SER A 6 13.10 3.59 -7.12
N ALA A 7 12.82 2.64 -6.21
CA ALA A 7 11.48 2.44 -5.65
C ALA A 7 11.00 3.69 -4.90
N LYS A 8 11.82 4.25 -4.00
CA LYS A 8 11.50 5.50 -3.28
C LYS A 8 11.26 6.66 -4.24
N ALA A 9 12.11 6.85 -5.24
CA ALA A 9 11.92 7.89 -6.26
C ALA A 9 10.60 7.73 -7.02
N THR A 10 10.25 6.50 -7.40
CA THR A 10 8.99 6.21 -8.09
C THR A 10 7.79 6.50 -7.19
N VAL A 11 7.79 5.97 -5.95
CA VAL A 11 6.72 6.22 -4.98
C VAL A 11 6.54 7.72 -4.74
N MET A 12 7.63 8.46 -4.49
CA MET A 12 7.57 9.90 -4.26
C MET A 12 7.13 10.69 -5.51
N GLY A 13 7.44 10.21 -6.71
CA GLY A 13 6.91 10.76 -7.96
C GLY A 13 5.39 10.58 -8.06
N ARG A 14 4.90 9.38 -7.78
CA ARG A 14 3.46 9.06 -7.76
C ARG A 14 2.68 9.87 -6.74
N LEU A 15 3.26 10.10 -5.56
CA LEU A 15 2.63 10.92 -4.51
C LEU A 15 2.47 12.39 -4.91
N ARG A 16 3.23 12.89 -5.89
CA ARG A 16 3.07 14.25 -6.41
C ARG A 16 1.92 14.38 -7.41
N ASN A 17 1.38 13.26 -7.92
CA ASN A 17 0.23 13.30 -8.80
C ASN A 17 -1.03 13.63 -7.98
N ALA A 18 -1.51 14.86 -8.10
CA ALA A 18 -2.72 15.34 -7.42
C ALA A 18 -4.02 15.04 -8.18
N GLN A 19 -3.94 14.62 -9.44
CA GLN A 19 -5.10 14.46 -10.30
C GLN A 19 -5.71 13.06 -10.14
N ALA A 20 -6.82 12.98 -9.39
CA ALA A 20 -7.57 11.74 -9.25
C ALA A 20 -8.05 11.19 -10.61
N GLY A 21 -8.11 9.86 -10.73
CA GLY A 21 -8.55 9.15 -11.93
C GLY A 21 -7.50 9.02 -13.03
N THR A 22 -6.27 9.52 -12.81
CA THR A 22 -5.16 9.34 -13.75
C THR A 22 -4.28 8.15 -13.36
N PRO A 23 -3.57 7.54 -14.32
CA PRO A 23 -2.53 6.56 -14.01
C PRO A 23 -1.55 7.09 -12.97
N ASP A 24 -1.00 6.18 -12.16
CA ASP A 24 -0.02 6.50 -11.11
C ASP A 24 -0.55 7.37 -9.95
N TYR A 25 -1.84 7.75 -9.94
CA TYR A 25 -2.46 8.43 -8.80
C TYR A 25 -2.45 7.52 -7.56
N SER A 26 -2.14 8.11 -6.41
CA SER A 26 -2.03 7.39 -5.15
C SER A 26 -3.33 7.47 -4.35
N HIS A 27 -4.09 6.37 -4.32
CA HIS A 27 -5.29 6.26 -3.49
C HIS A 27 -4.95 5.96 -2.01
N PHE A 28 -5.75 6.52 -1.11
CA PHE A 28 -5.65 6.33 0.34
C PHE A 28 -7.05 6.13 0.95
N PRO A 29 -7.20 5.24 1.95
CA PRO A 29 -8.41 5.19 2.77
C PRO A 29 -8.67 6.53 3.47
N VAL A 30 -9.94 6.88 3.65
CA VAL A 30 -10.34 8.17 4.24
C VAL A 30 -9.96 8.27 5.72
N GLU A 31 -9.82 7.14 6.40
CA GLU A 31 -9.49 7.04 7.82
C GLU A 31 -7.98 7.19 8.11
N ARG A 32 -7.16 7.51 7.10
CA ARG A 32 -5.73 7.73 7.30
C ARG A 32 -5.50 9.09 7.97
N GLU A 33 -4.98 9.03 9.19
CA GLU A 33 -4.61 10.20 9.97
C GLU A 33 -3.34 10.88 9.46
N GLN A 34 -3.13 12.14 9.85
CA GLN A 34 -1.96 12.93 9.49
C GLN A 34 -0.63 12.23 9.80
N THR A 35 -0.56 11.52 10.93
CA THR A 35 0.64 10.79 11.35
C THR A 35 1.07 9.73 10.34
N TYR A 36 0.12 9.08 9.64
CA TYR A 36 0.46 8.15 8.56
C TYR A 36 1.19 8.86 7.42
N PHE A 37 0.74 10.05 7.03
CA PHE A 37 1.35 10.84 5.96
C PHE A 37 2.69 11.44 6.36
N GLU A 38 2.87 11.82 7.64
CA GLU A 38 4.16 12.22 8.18
C GLU A 38 5.19 11.11 8.05
N GLN A 39 4.81 9.87 8.38
CA GLN A 39 5.67 8.69 8.22
C GLN A 39 5.92 8.36 6.74
N LEU A 40 4.88 8.43 5.91
CA LEU A 40 4.99 8.17 4.47
C LEU A 40 5.94 9.16 3.78
N LEU A 41 5.98 10.40 4.25
CA LEU A 41 6.87 11.46 3.80
C LEU A 41 8.06 11.65 4.75
N GLY A 42 8.41 10.60 5.49
CA GLY A 42 9.41 10.64 6.56
C GLY A 42 10.85 10.76 6.07
N GLU A 43 11.11 10.59 4.78
CA GLU A 43 12.42 10.81 4.16
C GLU A 43 12.40 11.96 3.16
N VAL A 44 13.54 12.60 2.97
CA VAL A 44 13.73 13.65 1.98
C VAL A 44 14.93 13.32 1.10
N LEU A 45 14.81 13.61 -0.18
CA LEU A 45 15.93 13.46 -1.11
C LEU A 45 16.78 14.74 -1.07
N VAL A 46 18.02 14.60 -0.65
CA VAL A 46 18.99 15.68 -0.51
C VAL A 46 20.06 15.52 -1.58
N THR A 47 20.46 16.63 -2.20
CA THR A 47 21.65 16.67 -3.05
C THR A 47 22.82 17.16 -2.22
N THR A 48 23.82 16.32 -2.05
CA THR A 48 25.11 16.65 -1.43
C THR A 48 26.22 16.66 -2.47
N TYR A 49 27.42 17.08 -2.09
CA TYR A 49 28.59 17.08 -2.97
C TYR A 49 29.67 16.20 -2.37
N SER A 50 30.19 15.26 -3.17
CA SER A 50 31.32 14.41 -2.81
C SER A 50 32.35 14.45 -3.92
N LYS A 51 33.60 14.81 -3.58
CA LYS A 51 34.69 15.00 -4.55
C LYS A 51 34.32 15.92 -5.74
N GLY A 52 33.56 16.98 -5.46
CA GLY A 52 33.10 17.95 -6.47
C GLY A 52 31.95 17.47 -7.36
N GLN A 53 31.42 16.26 -7.16
CA GLN A 53 30.28 15.73 -7.91
C GLN A 53 29.00 15.74 -7.06
N PRO A 54 27.83 16.12 -7.63
CA PRO A 54 26.56 16.05 -6.92
C PRO A 54 26.13 14.61 -6.71
N VAL A 55 25.78 14.26 -5.48
CA VAL A 55 25.27 12.94 -5.08
C VAL A 55 23.88 13.15 -4.49
N ARG A 56 22.90 12.35 -4.93
CA ARG A 56 21.54 12.39 -4.38
C ARG A 56 21.40 11.26 -3.37
N GLU A 57 21.00 11.59 -2.16
CA GLU A 57 20.79 10.62 -1.08
C GLU A 57 19.45 10.86 -0.37
N TRP A 58 18.77 9.77 -0.01
CA TRP A 58 17.59 9.83 0.83
C TRP A 58 18.02 9.93 2.30
N ARG A 59 17.59 11.00 2.97
CA ARG A 59 17.85 11.22 4.39
C ARG A 59 16.57 11.12 5.21
N PRO A 60 16.56 10.38 6.33
CA PRO A 60 15.42 10.34 7.23
C PRO A 60 15.24 11.66 7.97
N LYS A 61 13.99 12.09 8.14
CA LYS A 61 13.61 13.17 9.06
C LYS A 61 13.77 12.66 10.49
N LYS A 62 14.49 13.41 11.32
CA LYS A 62 14.76 13.07 12.71
C LYS A 62 13.44 13.01 13.50
N GLY A 63 13.24 11.95 14.28
CA GLY A 63 12.08 11.78 15.16
C GLY A 63 10.81 11.31 14.46
N VAL A 64 10.86 11.00 13.16
CA VAL A 64 9.74 10.48 12.39
C VAL A 64 9.88 8.97 12.23
N ARG A 65 8.79 8.21 12.37
CA ARG A 65 8.76 6.76 12.07
C ARG A 65 8.63 6.57 10.56
N HIS A 66 9.14 5.47 10.01
CA HIS A 66 9.18 5.25 8.55
C HIS A 66 8.35 4.04 8.09
N GLU A 67 7.61 3.40 8.98
CA GLU A 67 6.85 2.18 8.72
C GLU A 67 5.89 2.34 7.52
N ALA A 68 5.21 3.49 7.40
CA ALA A 68 4.31 3.76 6.28
C ALA A 68 5.04 3.86 4.93
N LEU A 69 6.22 4.51 4.89
CA LEU A 69 7.04 4.60 3.68
C LEU A 69 7.61 3.23 3.32
N ASP A 70 8.19 2.53 4.30
CA ASP A 70 8.80 1.22 4.09
C ASP A 70 7.78 0.20 3.58
N ALA A 71 6.59 0.15 4.17
CA ALA A 71 5.51 -0.71 3.70
C ALA A 71 5.12 -0.42 2.24
N ARG A 72 5.06 0.87 1.84
CA ARG A 72 4.71 1.25 0.47
C ARG A 72 5.84 0.95 -0.52
N VAL A 73 7.09 1.14 -0.12
CA VAL A 73 8.27 0.76 -0.91
C VAL A 73 8.34 -0.76 -1.09
N TYR A 74 8.10 -1.53 -0.03
CA TYR A 74 8.07 -3.00 -0.11
C TYR A 74 6.92 -3.51 -0.97
N ALA A 75 5.71 -2.97 -0.82
CA ALA A 75 4.59 -3.32 -1.67
C ALA A 75 4.90 -3.04 -3.16
N TYR A 76 5.54 -1.91 -3.47
CA TYR A 76 5.99 -1.60 -4.82
C TYR A 76 7.05 -2.59 -5.32
N ALA A 77 8.06 -2.89 -4.51
CA ALA A 77 9.10 -3.86 -4.88
C ALA A 77 8.51 -5.26 -5.14
N ALA A 78 7.60 -5.72 -4.27
CA ALA A 78 6.89 -6.98 -4.44
C ALA A 78 6.06 -7.00 -5.73
N LEU A 79 5.31 -5.92 -6.01
CA LEU A 79 4.56 -5.79 -7.26
C LEU A 79 5.49 -5.87 -8.48
N ARG A 80 6.62 -5.15 -8.47
CA ARG A 80 7.59 -5.20 -9.57
C ARG A 80 8.20 -6.60 -9.75
N ALA A 81 8.44 -7.31 -8.66
CA ALA A 81 8.89 -8.70 -8.72
C ALA A 81 7.81 -9.60 -9.36
N LEU A 82 6.55 -9.49 -8.94
CA LEU A 82 5.44 -10.24 -9.54
C LEU A 82 5.29 -9.96 -11.03
N VAL A 83 5.35 -8.68 -11.43
CA VAL A 83 5.31 -8.29 -12.85
C VAL A 83 6.48 -8.89 -13.62
N SER A 84 7.69 -8.91 -13.05
CA SER A 84 8.85 -9.55 -13.68
C SER A 84 8.70 -11.06 -13.86
N MET A 85 7.84 -11.70 -13.05
CA MET A 85 7.49 -13.12 -13.13
C MET A 85 6.26 -13.39 -14.02
N GLY A 86 5.72 -12.37 -14.70
CA GLY A 86 4.62 -12.50 -15.66
C GLY A 86 3.25 -12.06 -15.17
N LEU A 87 3.14 -11.41 -14.00
CA LEU A 87 1.88 -10.79 -13.58
C LEU A 87 1.49 -9.67 -14.56
N VAL A 88 0.29 -9.77 -15.14
CA VAL A 88 -0.35 -8.70 -15.92
C VAL A 88 -1.26 -7.91 -14.99
N LEU A 89 -0.82 -6.70 -14.60
CA LEU A 89 -1.47 -5.92 -13.54
C LEU A 89 -2.92 -5.55 -13.87
N ASP A 90 -3.22 -5.16 -15.11
CA ASP A 90 -4.57 -4.74 -15.49
C ASP A 90 -5.57 -5.92 -15.43
N ALA A 91 -5.18 -7.09 -15.96
CA ALA A 91 -6.00 -8.29 -15.88
C ALA A 91 -6.22 -8.75 -14.42
N GLU A 92 -5.22 -8.57 -13.55
CA GLU A 92 -5.34 -8.87 -12.13
C GLU A 92 -6.28 -7.88 -11.42
N ALA A 93 -6.24 -6.60 -11.79
CA ALA A 93 -7.15 -5.60 -11.26
C ALA A 93 -8.62 -5.88 -11.64
N ASP A 94 -8.87 -6.31 -12.88
CA ASP A 94 -10.19 -6.74 -13.35
C ASP A 94 -10.70 -7.94 -12.53
N ARG A 95 -9.83 -8.94 -12.32
CA ARG A 95 -10.14 -10.14 -11.51
C ARG A 95 -10.49 -9.78 -10.06
N VAL A 96 -9.72 -8.89 -9.42
CA VAL A 96 -9.96 -8.45 -8.04
C VAL A 96 -11.26 -7.65 -7.95
N THR A 97 -11.56 -6.81 -8.94
CA THR A 97 -12.82 -6.05 -9.02
C THR A 97 -14.02 -6.99 -9.11
N ALA A 98 -13.95 -8.02 -9.95
CA ALA A 98 -14.98 -9.04 -10.07
C ALA A 98 -15.21 -9.79 -8.74
N LEU A 99 -14.14 -10.15 -8.02
CA LEU A 99 -14.24 -10.79 -6.70
C LEU A 99 -14.81 -9.86 -5.63
N GLY A 100 -14.46 -8.56 -5.66
CA GLY A 100 -15.00 -7.58 -4.71
C GLY A 100 -16.49 -7.33 -4.90
N ALA A 101 -16.98 -7.41 -6.13
CA ALA A 101 -18.41 -7.32 -6.44
C ALA A 101 -19.18 -8.51 -5.84
N THR A 102 -18.68 -9.74 -5.98
CA THR A 102 -19.36 -10.93 -5.44
C THR A 102 -19.44 -10.92 -3.91
N VAL A 103 -18.38 -10.47 -3.22
CA VAL A 103 -18.37 -10.38 -1.75
C VAL A 103 -19.37 -9.35 -1.22
N ARG A 104 -19.57 -8.23 -1.93
CA ARG A 104 -20.57 -7.21 -1.58
C ARG A 104 -22.00 -7.70 -1.80
N GLU A 105 -22.22 -8.55 -2.80
CA GLU A 105 -23.52 -9.18 -3.06
C GLU A 105 -23.88 -10.22 -1.99
N THR A 106 -22.90 -10.97 -1.49
CA THR A 106 -23.08 -11.90 -0.35
C THR A 106 -23.00 -11.17 0.98
N GLY A 107 -23.91 -10.21 1.22
CA GLY A 107 -24.05 -9.52 2.50
C GLY A 107 -24.06 -10.51 3.70
N PRO A 108 -23.72 -10.06 4.92
CA PRO A 108 -23.47 -10.97 6.04
C PRO A 108 -24.68 -11.89 6.26
N THR A 109 -24.48 -13.19 6.03
CA THR A 109 -25.46 -14.20 6.41
C THR A 109 -25.70 -14.02 7.92
N PRO A 110 -26.94 -13.76 8.37
CA PRO A 110 -27.21 -13.64 9.80
C PRO A 110 -26.71 -14.92 10.48
N PRO A 111 -26.03 -14.80 11.64
CA PRO A 111 -25.47 -15.96 12.30
C PRO A 111 -26.58 -16.98 12.54
N ARG A 112 -26.44 -18.19 11.97
CA ARG A 112 -27.34 -19.30 12.28
C ARG A 112 -27.08 -19.71 13.72
N VAL A 113 -27.92 -19.25 14.63
CA VAL A 113 -27.95 -19.72 16.01
C VAL A 113 -28.40 -21.18 15.97
N SER A 114 -27.47 -22.09 16.17
CA SER A 114 -27.78 -23.51 16.40
C SER A 114 -28.26 -23.65 17.85
N HIS A 115 -29.57 -23.80 18.05
CA HIS A 115 -30.08 -24.23 19.35
C HIS A 115 -29.71 -25.71 19.51
N SER A 116 -28.77 -26.01 20.41
CA SER A 116 -28.47 -27.39 20.77
C SER A 116 -29.70 -28.01 21.45
N GLN A 117 -30.13 -29.18 20.97
CA GLN A 117 -31.25 -29.94 21.54
C GLN A 117 -31.03 -30.40 23.00
N TRP A 118 -29.85 -30.14 23.56
CA TRP A 118 -29.45 -30.63 24.88
C TRP A 118 -30.17 -29.92 26.04
N MET A 119 -30.83 -28.78 25.83
CA MET A 119 -31.58 -28.06 26.87
C MET A 119 -33.08 -28.40 26.95
N ASN A 120 -33.61 -29.29 26.10
CA ASN A 120 -35.04 -29.67 26.09
C ASN A 120 -35.29 -31.08 26.65
N GLY A 121 -34.55 -31.49 27.68
CA GLY A 121 -34.73 -32.78 28.34
C GLY A 121 -34.81 -32.63 29.86
N VAL A 122 -35.97 -32.20 30.35
CA VAL A 122 -36.37 -32.47 31.74
C VAL A 122 -37.18 -33.76 31.72
N GLY A 123 -36.69 -34.77 32.43
CA GLY A 123 -37.32 -36.06 32.64
C GLY A 123 -36.45 -36.90 33.56
#